data_AF-A0A1M6QHM2-F1
#
_entry.id   AF-A0A1M6QHM2-F1
#
_cell.length_a   1.000
_cell.length_b   1.000
_cell.length_c   1.000
_cell.angle_alpha   90.00
_cell.angle_beta   90.00
_cell.angle_gamma   90.00
#
_symmetry.space_group_name_H-M   'P 1'
#
loop_
_entity.id
_entity.type
_entity.pdbx_description
1 polymer ?
#
loop_
_entity_poly.entity_id
_entity_poly.type
_entity_poly.pdbx_seq_one_letter_code
_entity_poly.pdbx_strand_id
1 'polypeptide(L)'
;MTCSRHTERSEVSRVSCVAHAINSRLGFTLPEVCVALAVLLIGTTAMLGAWNFFNREISDERYRVERFENVLSTMESLIANNSNCADSLTDAFSQNVSSSLGSSAISVRFTRVPGNSHLAWAVVEHGGCSLKRLVRCR
;
A
#
# COMPACT_ATOMS: atom_id res chain seq x y z
N MET A 1 83.27 -25.48 -8.15
CA MET A 1 82.38 -24.90 -7.12
C MET A 1 81.73 -23.66 -7.69
N THR A 2 80.48 -23.78 -8.13
CA THR A 2 79.45 -22.74 -8.08
C THR A 2 78.14 -23.46 -8.39
N CYS A 3 77.36 -23.64 -7.33
CA CYS A 3 76.03 -24.24 -7.35
C CYS A 3 75.06 -23.06 -7.31
N SER A 4 74.20 -22.91 -8.32
CA SER A 4 72.98 -22.13 -8.20
C SER A 4 71.81 -22.97 -8.69
N ARG A 5 70.89 -23.13 -7.75
CA ARG A 5 69.71 -23.99 -7.74
C ARG A 5 68.51 -23.27 -8.37
N HIS A 6 67.61 -24.07 -8.94
CA HIS A 6 66.14 -23.92 -8.98
C HIS A 6 65.53 -22.85 -9.93
N THR A 7 64.51 -23.11 -10.76
CA THR A 7 63.53 -24.22 -10.83
C THR A 7 62.88 -24.29 -12.22
N GLU A 8 62.58 -25.51 -12.67
CA GLU A 8 61.69 -25.87 -13.78
C GLU A 8 60.25 -25.32 -13.65
N ARG A 9 59.63 -25.00 -14.79
CA ARG A 9 58.31 -25.56 -15.20
C ARG A 9 58.05 -25.18 -16.66
N SER A 10 58.39 -26.07 -17.59
CA SER A 10 57.49 -27.09 -18.17
C SER A 10 56.48 -26.51 -19.16
N GLU A 11 56.94 -26.43 -20.41
CA GLU A 11 56.28 -26.94 -21.62
C GLU A 11 54.75 -26.89 -21.70
N VAL A 12 54.29 -25.93 -22.53
CA VAL A 12 53.40 -26.14 -23.68
C VAL A 12 52.69 -27.51 -23.71
N SER A 13 51.50 -27.59 -23.11
CA SER A 13 50.55 -28.67 -23.42
C SER A 13 49.43 -28.12 -24.30
N ARG A 14 49.66 -28.24 -25.60
CA ARG A 14 48.67 -28.10 -26.66
C ARG A 14 47.69 -29.27 -26.58
N VAL A 15 46.41 -28.95 -26.75
CA VAL A 15 45.35 -29.82 -27.30
C VAL A 15 44.91 -30.97 -26.38
N SER A 16 43.77 -30.78 -25.71
CA SER A 16 42.78 -31.86 -25.60
C SER A 16 41.41 -31.28 -25.24
N CYS A 17 40.79 -30.60 -26.21
CA CYS A 17 39.33 -30.50 -26.27
C CYS A 17 38.81 -31.90 -26.63
N VAL A 18 38.85 -32.85 -25.71
CA VAL A 18 38.12 -34.11 -25.86
C VAL A 18 36.71 -33.84 -25.35
N ALA A 19 35.86 -33.48 -26.29
CA ALA A 19 34.43 -33.65 -26.18
C ALA A 19 34.16 -35.14 -25.96
N HIS A 20 33.99 -35.54 -24.70
CA HIS A 20 33.39 -36.83 -24.36
C HIS A 20 31.88 -36.64 -24.26
N ALA A 21 31.25 -36.44 -25.41
CA ALA A 21 29.84 -36.76 -25.58
C ALA A 21 29.76 -38.28 -25.58
N ILE A 22 29.10 -38.85 -24.57
CA ILE A 22 28.21 -40.03 -24.60
C ILE A 22 27.84 -40.30 -23.13
N ASN A 23 26.74 -39.67 -22.67
CA ASN A 23 25.83 -40.30 -21.72
C ASN A 23 24.51 -39.53 -21.65
N SER A 24 23.52 -40.13 -22.29
CA SER A 24 22.08 -40.01 -22.17
C SER A 24 21.55 -39.33 -20.89
N ARG A 25 21.19 -38.05 -21.01
CA ARG A 25 20.04 -37.33 -20.40
C ARG A 25 20.22 -35.86 -20.79
N LEU A 26 19.20 -35.17 -21.28
CA LEU A 26 19.28 -33.73 -21.59
C LEU A 26 19.75 -32.98 -20.34
N GLY A 27 21.02 -32.57 -20.30
CA GLY A 27 21.64 -31.84 -19.20
C GLY A 27 21.92 -30.41 -19.65
N PHE A 28 21.45 -29.44 -18.87
CA PHE A 28 21.67 -28.02 -19.13
C PHE A 28 23.16 -27.70 -19.11
N THR A 29 23.62 -26.92 -20.09
CA THR A 29 25.02 -26.46 -20.10
C THR A 29 25.22 -25.36 -19.04
N LEU A 30 26.42 -25.25 -18.46
CA LEU A 30 26.74 -24.24 -17.43
C LEU A 30 26.33 -22.80 -17.82
N PRO A 31 26.62 -22.30 -19.05
CA PRO A 31 26.14 -20.98 -19.46
C PRO A 31 24.61 -20.86 -19.52
N GLU A 32 23.91 -21.93 -19.87
CA GLU A 32 22.45 -21.98 -19.93
C GLU A 32 21.83 -21.85 -18.52
N VAL A 33 22.44 -22.51 -17.53
CA VAL A 33 22.04 -22.36 -16.11
C VAL A 33 22.31 -20.93 -15.62
N CYS A 34 23.44 -20.33 -15.98
CA CYS A 34 23.75 -18.94 -15.61
C CYS A 34 22.74 -17.93 -16.20
N VAL A 35 22.35 -18.11 -17.47
CA VAL A 35 21.34 -17.26 -18.11
C VAL A 35 19.98 -17.45 -17.45
N ALA A 36 19.57 -18.69 -17.17
CA ALA A 36 18.31 -18.98 -16.49
C ALA A 36 18.26 -18.34 -15.09
N LEU A 37 19.34 -18.43 -14.31
CA LEU A 37 19.43 -17.78 -13.00
C LEU A 37 19.42 -16.25 -13.10
N ALA A 38 20.10 -15.66 -14.09
CA ALA A 38 20.08 -14.22 -14.31
C ALA A 38 18.65 -13.72 -14.64
N VAL A 39 17.96 -14.40 -15.56
CA VAL A 39 16.57 -14.08 -15.91
C VAL A 39 15.64 -14.23 -14.70
N LEU A 40 15.84 -15.28 -13.89
CA LEU A 40 15.07 -15.49 -12.67
C LEU A 40 15.31 -14.40 -11.62
N LEU A 41 16.55 -13.96 -11.42
CA LEU A 41 16.88 -12.87 -10.48
C LEU A 41 16.30 -11.53 -10.93
N ILE A 42 16.36 -11.22 -12.22
CA ILE A 42 15.76 -10.01 -12.78
C ILE A 42 14.22 -10.09 -12.69
N GLY A 43 13.63 -11.24 -12.98
CA GLY A 43 12.19 -11.46 -12.88
C GLY A 43 11.67 -11.31 -11.45
N THR A 44 12.35 -11.91 -10.47
CA THR A 44 11.94 -11.84 -9.06
C THR A 44 12.06 -10.42 -8.50
N THR A 45 13.11 -9.68 -8.84
CA THR A 45 13.26 -8.27 -8.41
C THR A 45 12.19 -7.36 -9.03
N ALA A 46 11.85 -7.56 -10.30
CA ALA A 46 10.75 -6.84 -10.95
C ALA A 46 9.38 -7.15 -10.29
N MET A 47 9.11 -8.42 -9.98
CA MET A 47 7.86 -8.81 -9.28
C MET A 47 7.79 -8.24 -7.87
N LEU A 48 8.89 -8.21 -7.11
CA LEU A 48 8.95 -7.57 -5.79
C LEU A 48 8.66 -6.08 -5.86
N GLY A 49 9.21 -5.38 -6.85
CA GLY A 49 8.93 -3.96 -7.09
C GLY A 49 7.44 -3.73 -7.42
N ALA A 50 6.88 -4.52 -8.32
CA ALA A 50 5.46 -4.46 -8.66
C ALA A 50 4.56 -4.77 -7.45
N TRP A 51 4.91 -5.77 -6.65
CA TRP A 51 4.18 -6.16 -5.45
C TRP A 51 4.12 -5.03 -4.41
N ASN A 52 5.24 -4.33 -4.20
CA ASN A 52 5.28 -3.18 -3.30
C ASN A 52 4.39 -2.03 -3.80
N PHE A 53 4.37 -1.80 -5.12
CA PHE A 53 3.48 -0.81 -5.73
C PHE A 53 2.01 -1.18 -5.52
N PHE A 54 1.62 -2.42 -5.77
CA PHE A 54 0.26 -2.89 -5.53
C PHE A 54 -0.15 -2.76 -4.06
N ASN A 55 0.70 -3.14 -3.11
CA ASN A 55 0.38 -3.01 -1.69
C ASN A 55 0.20 -1.55 -1.27
N ARG A 56 1.01 -0.64 -1.82
CA ARG A 56 0.87 0.78 -1.57
C ARG A 56 -0.46 1.31 -2.10
N GLU A 57 -0.81 0.97 -3.33
CA GLU A 57 -2.09 1.38 -3.93
C GLU A 57 -3.28 0.83 -3.14
N ILE A 58 -3.25 -0.47 -2.80
CA ILE A 58 -4.29 -1.11 -1.98
C ILE A 58 -4.39 -0.45 -0.60
N SER A 59 -3.26 -0.06 0.00
CA SER A 59 -3.27 0.60 1.31
C SER A 59 -3.90 2.00 1.24
N ASP A 60 -3.65 2.76 0.17
CA ASP A 60 -4.28 4.08 -0.01
C ASP A 60 -5.78 3.93 -0.27
N GLU A 61 -6.19 3.01 -1.14
CA GLU A 61 -7.60 2.73 -1.39
C GLU A 61 -8.32 2.25 -0.13
N ARG A 62 -7.71 1.37 0.68
CA ARG A 62 -8.28 0.98 1.99
C ARG A 62 -8.44 2.17 2.92
N TYR A 63 -7.43 3.04 2.99
CA TYR A 63 -7.50 4.25 3.81
C TYR A 63 -8.57 5.24 3.33
N ARG A 64 -8.84 5.30 2.01
CA ARG A 64 -9.96 6.08 1.45
C ARG A 64 -11.32 5.48 1.78
N VAL A 65 -11.46 4.16 1.68
CA VAL A 65 -12.70 3.45 2.05
C VAL A 65 -13.00 3.62 3.53
N GLU A 66 -12.02 3.46 4.41
CA GLU A 66 -12.19 3.66 5.85
C GLU A 66 -12.60 5.11 6.18
N ARG A 67 -11.99 6.11 5.51
CA ARG A 67 -12.42 7.51 5.65
C ARG A 67 -13.88 7.70 5.28
N PHE A 68 -14.33 7.08 4.19
CA PHE A 68 -15.72 7.14 3.75
C PHE A 68 -16.67 6.41 4.71
N GLU A 69 -16.28 5.23 5.20
CA GLU A 69 -17.05 4.45 6.18
C GLU A 69 -17.23 5.21 7.50
N ASN A 70 -16.18 5.89 7.97
CA ASN A 70 -16.26 6.74 9.17
C ASN A 70 -17.25 7.91 8.99
N VAL A 71 -17.27 8.56 7.83
CA VAL A 71 -18.24 9.62 7.51
C VAL A 71 -19.65 9.06 7.43
N LEU A 72 -19.82 7.93 6.75
CA LEU A 72 -21.11 7.28 6.55
C LEU A 72 -21.72 6.83 7.88
N SER A 73 -20.95 6.09 8.69
CA SER A 73 -21.39 5.60 10.01
C SER A 73 -21.73 6.74 10.96
N THR A 74 -20.95 7.82 10.96
CA THR A 74 -21.26 9.02 11.75
C THR A 74 -22.57 9.64 11.28
N MET A 75 -22.78 9.80 9.97
CA MET A 75 -24.05 10.32 9.44
C MET A 75 -25.24 9.42 9.78
N GLU A 76 -25.09 8.10 9.68
CA GLU A 76 -26.13 7.14 10.05
C GLU A 76 -26.47 7.24 11.54
N SER A 77 -25.48 7.43 12.41
CA SER A 77 -25.72 7.61 13.84
C SER A 77 -26.55 8.87 14.14
N LEU A 78 -26.34 9.96 13.38
CA LEU A 78 -27.11 11.21 13.51
C LEU A 78 -28.56 11.06 13.02
N ILE A 79 -28.83 10.10 12.15
CA ILE A 79 -30.18 9.79 11.66
C ILE A 79 -30.88 8.84 12.62
N ALA A 80 -30.18 7.81 13.09
CA ALA A 80 -30.70 6.83 14.01
C ALA A 80 -31.01 7.44 15.39
N ASN A 81 -30.20 8.41 15.82
CA ASN A 81 -30.36 9.09 17.09
C ASN A 81 -30.58 10.59 16.87
N ASN A 82 -31.76 11.09 17.24
CA ASN A 82 -32.07 12.51 17.10
C ASN A 82 -31.08 13.37 17.89
N SER A 83 -30.23 14.13 17.18
CA SER A 83 -29.25 15.01 17.79
C SER A 83 -29.87 16.34 18.23
N ASN A 84 -29.31 16.95 19.28
CA ASN A 84 -29.65 18.32 19.66
C ASN A 84 -29.05 19.29 18.62
N CYS A 85 -29.84 19.68 17.62
CA CYS A 85 -29.42 20.64 16.60
C CYS A 85 -29.51 22.07 17.15
N ALA A 86 -28.53 22.45 17.98
CA ALA A 86 -28.28 23.85 18.25
C ALA A 86 -27.70 24.51 16.97
N ASP A 87 -28.17 25.71 16.63
CA ASP A 87 -27.51 26.51 15.58
C ASP A 87 -26.10 26.85 16.08
N SER A 88 -25.08 26.22 15.51
CA SER A 88 -23.68 26.54 15.77
C SER A 88 -23.32 27.79 14.96
N LEU A 89 -23.87 28.95 15.33
CA LEU A 89 -23.41 30.26 14.85
C LEU A 89 -22.04 30.66 15.44
N THR A 90 -21.60 29.92 16.46
CA THR A 90 -20.28 30.02 17.06
C THR A 90 -19.61 28.66 16.92
N ASP A 91 -18.41 28.67 16.34
CA ASP A 91 -17.41 27.61 16.23
C ASP A 91 -17.88 26.20 16.57
N ALA A 92 -18.03 25.41 15.52
CA ALA A 92 -17.77 23.97 15.51
C ALA A 92 -18.13 23.28 16.84
N PHE A 93 -19.41 22.89 16.99
CA PHE A 93 -19.71 21.66 17.73
C PHE A 93 -19.15 20.45 16.94
N SER A 94 -17.83 20.46 16.71
CA SER A 94 -17.06 19.33 16.27
C SER A 94 -17.07 18.40 17.46
N GLN A 95 -18.04 17.49 17.49
CA GLN A 95 -17.81 16.24 18.19
C GLN A 95 -16.62 15.62 17.48
N ASN A 96 -15.43 15.85 18.03
CA ASN A 96 -14.23 15.13 17.66
C ASN A 96 -14.47 13.68 18.10
N VAL A 97 -15.20 12.93 17.28
CA VAL A 97 -15.31 11.49 17.44
C VAL A 97 -13.95 10.96 17.03
N SER A 98 -13.11 10.71 18.02
CA SER A 98 -11.77 10.17 17.84
C SER A 98 -11.88 8.80 17.18
N SER A 99 -11.60 8.71 15.88
CA SER A 99 -11.42 7.42 15.23
C SER A 99 -10.17 6.77 15.84
N SER A 100 -10.29 5.51 16.23
CA SER A 100 -9.20 4.73 16.86
C SER A 100 -7.99 4.47 15.96
N LEU A 101 -8.04 4.94 14.70
CA LEU A 101 -6.99 4.82 13.71
C LEU A 101 -6.53 6.21 13.26
N GLY A 102 -5.44 6.70 13.86
CA GLY A 102 -4.60 7.78 13.31
C GLY A 102 -5.27 9.13 13.00
N SER A 103 -5.31 10.02 13.99
CA SER A 103 -5.11 11.48 13.87
C SER A 103 -6.03 12.35 12.97
N SER A 104 -7.05 11.83 12.28
CA SER A 104 -7.99 12.70 11.55
C SER A 104 -9.32 12.81 12.29
N ALA A 105 -9.59 13.99 12.85
CA ALA A 105 -10.82 14.25 13.57
C ALA A 105 -12.00 14.34 12.59
N ILE A 106 -13.09 13.66 12.91
CA ILE A 106 -14.37 13.81 12.21
C ILE A 106 -15.00 15.13 12.68
N SER A 107 -15.31 16.03 11.74
CA SER A 107 -15.98 17.30 12.01
C SER A 107 -17.45 17.19 11.64
N VAL A 108 -18.35 17.53 12.56
CA VAL A 108 -19.80 17.56 12.34
C VAL A 108 -20.30 18.99 12.48
N ARG A 109 -21.10 19.47 11.52
CA ARG A 109 -21.69 20.81 11.53
C ARG A 109 -23.18 20.73 11.27
N PHE A 110 -23.96 21.48 12.05
CA PHE A 110 -25.41 21.59 11.88
C PHE A 110 -25.81 23.00 11.44
N THR A 111 -26.73 23.08 10.48
CA THR A 111 -27.35 24.32 10.03
C THR A 111 -28.86 24.14 10.02
N ARG A 112 -29.61 24.86 10.87
CA ARG A 112 -31.07 24.69 10.90
C ARG A 112 -31.73 25.11 9.60
N VAL A 113 -32.83 24.43 9.28
CA VAL A 113 -33.67 24.80 8.15
C VAL A 113 -34.56 25.98 8.56
N PRO A 114 -34.53 27.10 7.82
CA PRO A 114 -35.41 28.22 8.12
C PRO A 114 -36.87 27.78 8.06
N GLY A 115 -37.64 28.08 9.10
CA GLY A 115 -39.06 27.73 9.20
C GLY A 115 -39.37 26.34 9.77
N ASN A 116 -38.36 25.51 10.08
CA ASN A 116 -38.60 24.23 10.76
C ASN A 116 -37.53 23.94 11.84
N SER A 117 -37.92 24.06 13.10
CA SER A 117 -37.05 23.82 14.26
C SER A 117 -36.65 22.36 14.47
N HIS A 118 -37.35 21.42 13.83
CA HIS A 118 -37.10 19.98 13.96
C HIS A 118 -36.20 19.43 12.85
N LEU A 119 -35.72 20.27 11.94
CA LEU A 119 -34.88 19.87 10.82
C LEU A 119 -33.61 20.72 10.75
N ALA A 120 -32.49 20.04 10.54
CA ALA A 120 -31.21 20.69 10.26
C ALA A 120 -30.47 19.95 9.15
N TRP A 121 -29.65 20.67 8.42
CA TRP A 121 -28.62 20.09 7.57
C TRP A 121 -27.44 19.69 8.45
N ALA A 122 -27.14 18.39 8.47
CA ALA A 122 -25.90 17.88 9.01
C ALA A 122 -24.86 17.80 7.88
N VAL A 123 -23.66 18.28 8.15
CA VAL A 123 -22.48 18.12 7.31
C VAL A 123 -21.43 17.39 8.13
N VAL A 124 -21.02 16.21 7.67
CA VAL A 124 -19.98 15.39 8.29
C VAL A 124 -18.77 15.39 7.38
N GLU A 125 -17.60 15.75 7.91
CA GLU A 125 -16.35 15.91 7.16
C GLU A 125 -15.20 15.14 7.82
N HIS A 126 -14.40 14.44 7.02
CA HIS A 126 -13.24 13.70 7.49
C HIS A 126 -12.22 13.52 6.36
N GLY A 127 -10.99 14.00 6.55
CA GLY A 127 -9.86 13.73 5.65
C GLY A 127 -10.12 14.00 4.15
N GLY A 128 -10.88 15.06 3.82
CA GLY A 128 -11.23 15.43 2.43
C GLY A 128 -12.53 14.83 1.89
N CYS A 129 -13.18 13.94 2.63
CA CYS A 129 -14.53 13.47 2.34
C CYS A 129 -15.55 14.32 3.11
N SER A 130 -16.63 14.74 2.44
CA SER A 130 -17.75 15.43 3.08
C SER A 130 -19.08 14.84 2.63
N LEU A 131 -20.02 14.73 3.57
CA LEU A 131 -21.36 14.26 3.30
C LEU A 131 -22.37 15.17 3.98
N LYS A 132 -23.34 15.65 3.19
CA LYS A 132 -24.40 16.55 3.66
C LYS A 132 -25.75 15.86 3.54
N ARG A 133 -26.53 15.90 4.62
CA ARG A 133 -27.88 15.32 4.64
C ARG A 133 -28.79 16.08 5.59
N LEU A 134 -30.09 16.01 5.31
CA LEU A 134 -31.13 16.52 6.20
C LEU A 134 -31.39 15.52 7.33
N VAL A 135 -31.31 15.98 8.58
CA VAL A 135 -31.52 15.17 9.78
C VAL A 135 -32.64 15.77 10.63
N ARG A 136 -33.26 14.91 11.45
CA ARG A 136 -34.26 15.33 12.44
C ARG A 136 -33.59 15.68 13.76
N CYS A 137 -34.08 16.74 14.36
CA CYS A 137 -33.57 17.29 15.60
C CYS A 137 -34.51 16.94 16.75
N ARG A 138 -33.94 16.74 17.94
CA ARG A 138 -34.70 16.52 19.17
C ARG A 138 -35.24 17.84 19.73
#